data_AF-A0A183DEU5-F1
#
_entry.id   AF-A0A183DEU5-F1
#
_cell.length_a   1.000
_cell.length_b   1.000
_cell.length_c   1.000
_cell.angle_alpha   90.00
_cell.angle_beta   90.00
_cell.angle_gamma   90.00
#
_symmetry.space_group_name_H-M   'P 1'
#
loop_
_entity.id
_entity.type
_entity.pdbx_description
1 polymer ?
#
loop_
_entity_poly.entity_id
_entity_poly.type
_entity_poly.pdbx_seq_one_letter_code
_entity_poly.pdbx_strand_id
1 'polypeptide(L)'
;YASPNVLDSFPTTHVADGADVNDDKKPGWHYDRPKSLQSFISTACKMNDEHKLKLIIAADLIEQLRGQIKEFTKFSCSAGIGSSKARVKNDEMGKEEKENEVVVSD
;
A
#
# COMPACT_ATOMS: atom_id res chain seq x y z
N TYR A 1 -27.21 -3.41 9.92
CA TYR A 1 -25.89 -2.73 9.89
C TYR A 1 -24.99 -3.54 8.99
N ALA A 2 -24.61 -3.00 7.83
CA ALA A 2 -23.58 -3.62 6.99
C ALA A 2 -22.27 -3.57 7.77
N SER A 3 -21.52 -4.68 7.82
CA SER A 3 -20.16 -4.66 8.30
C SER A 3 -19.38 -3.61 7.48
N PRO A 4 -18.68 -2.65 8.10
CA PRO A 4 -17.87 -1.70 7.36
C PRO A 4 -16.92 -2.50 6.48
N ASN A 5 -16.98 -2.27 5.16
CA ASN A 5 -16.08 -2.95 4.26
C ASN A 5 -14.70 -2.34 4.53
N VAL A 6 -13.72 -3.16 4.91
CA VAL A 6 -12.36 -2.68 5.19
C VAL A 6 -11.82 -1.87 4.01
N LEU A 7 -12.25 -2.17 2.78
CA LEU A 7 -11.91 -1.42 1.58
C LEU A 7 -12.41 0.04 1.57
N ASP A 8 -13.43 0.37 2.37
CA ASP A 8 -13.96 1.73 2.51
C ASP A 8 -12.98 2.65 3.27
N SER A 9 -12.15 2.08 4.16
CA SER A 9 -11.06 2.78 4.85
C SER A 9 -9.85 3.00 3.94
N PHE A 10 -9.77 2.30 2.81
CA PHE A 10 -8.63 2.30 1.89
C PHE A 10 -9.10 2.57 0.45
N PRO A 11 -9.79 3.70 0.19
CA PRO A 11 -10.37 3.98 -1.12
C PRO A 11 -9.30 4.11 -2.21
N THR A 12 -8.10 4.57 -1.87
CA THR A 12 -7.05 4.90 -2.83
C THR A 12 -5.72 4.17 -2.60
N THR A 13 -5.69 3.27 -1.62
CA THR A 13 -4.51 2.51 -1.24
C THR A 13 -4.25 1.33 -2.18
N HIS A 14 -2.98 1.20 -2.60
CA HIS A 14 -2.42 0.16 -3.46
C HIS A 14 -1.26 -0.52 -2.73
N VAL A 15 -1.06 -1.81 -2.97
CA VAL A 15 0.05 -2.60 -2.42
C VAL A 15 1.05 -2.86 -3.54
N ALA A 16 2.29 -2.39 -3.36
CA ALA A 16 3.43 -2.66 -4.22
C ALA A 16 4.22 -3.83 -3.61
N ASP A 17 3.84 -5.05 -3.99
CA ASP A 17 4.47 -6.31 -3.60
C ASP A 17 5.19 -6.99 -4.79
N GLY A 18 5.25 -6.31 -5.93
CA GLY A 18 5.79 -6.82 -7.18
C GLY A 18 4.80 -7.65 -8.00
N ALA A 19 3.61 -7.97 -7.48
CA ALA A 19 2.49 -8.51 -8.26
C ALA A 19 1.68 -7.40 -8.95
N ASP A 20 1.93 -6.15 -8.57
CA ASP A 20 1.42 -4.92 -9.20
C ASP A 20 2.15 -4.53 -10.49
N VAL A 21 3.23 -5.23 -10.84
CA VAL A 21 4.01 -4.94 -12.05
C VAL A 21 3.27 -5.46 -13.28
N ASN A 22 3.03 -4.57 -14.24
CA ASN A 22 2.44 -4.91 -15.52
C ASN A 22 3.29 -5.96 -16.25
N ASP A 23 2.73 -7.15 -16.42
CA ASP A 23 3.36 -8.22 -17.18
C ASP A 23 2.94 -8.07 -18.64
N ASP A 24 3.74 -7.35 -19.43
CA ASP A 24 3.51 -7.09 -20.86
C ASP A 24 3.33 -8.39 -21.69
N LYS A 25 3.68 -9.54 -21.12
CA LYS A 25 3.52 -10.87 -21.73
C LYS A 25 2.14 -11.49 -21.49
N LYS A 26 1.30 -10.87 -20.66
CA LYS A 26 -0.07 -11.31 -20.37
C LYS A 26 -1.10 -10.36 -20.99
N PRO A 27 -1.61 -10.65 -22.19
CA PRO A 27 -2.72 -9.88 -22.74
C PRO A 27 -3.91 -9.94 -21.79
N GLY A 28 -4.38 -8.78 -21.32
CA GLY A 28 -5.47 -8.66 -20.34
C GLY A 28 -5.03 -8.55 -18.89
N TRP A 29 -3.74 -8.33 -18.60
CA TRP A 29 -3.30 -8.02 -17.24
C TRP A 29 -3.97 -6.73 -16.74
N HIS A 30 -4.58 -6.82 -15.56
CA HIS A 30 -5.20 -5.70 -14.86
C HIS A 30 -4.92 -5.85 -13.36
N TYR A 31 -4.49 -4.76 -12.73
CA TYR A 31 -4.24 -4.75 -11.29
C TYR A 31 -5.57 -4.70 -10.51
N ASP A 32 -5.93 -5.81 -9.87
CA ASP A 32 -7.09 -5.89 -8.99
C ASP A 32 -6.72 -5.37 -7.58
N ARG A 33 -6.85 -4.06 -7.39
CA ARG A 33 -6.52 -3.37 -6.14
C ARG A 33 -7.29 -3.93 -4.93
N PRO A 34 -8.64 -4.08 -4.94
CA PRO A 34 -9.38 -4.67 -3.82
C PRO A 34 -8.87 -6.05 -3.42
N LYS A 35 -8.62 -6.93 -4.39
CA LYS A 35 -8.14 -8.28 -4.13
C LYS A 35 -6.72 -8.29 -3.59
N SER A 36 -5.85 -7.42 -4.12
CA SER A 36 -4.47 -7.28 -3.63
C SER A 36 -4.44 -6.81 -2.18
N LEU A 37 -5.18 -5.76 -1.85
CA LEU A 37 -5.26 -5.23 -0.49
C LEU A 37 -5.88 -6.26 0.49
N GLN A 38 -6.95 -6.94 0.09
CA GLN A 38 -7.56 -7.99 0.90
C GLN A 38 -6.57 -9.16 1.14
N SER A 39 -5.83 -9.56 0.11
CA SER A 39 -4.80 -10.60 0.22
C SER A 39 -3.68 -10.17 1.17
N PHE A 40 -3.22 -8.92 1.06
CA PHE A 40 -2.18 -8.35 1.92
C PHE A 40 -2.60 -8.34 3.40
N ILE A 41 -3.79 -7.82 3.69
CA ILE A 41 -4.36 -7.79 5.06
C ILE A 41 -4.56 -9.21 5.59
N SER A 42 -5.17 -10.10 4.80
CA SER A 42 -5.40 -11.49 5.21
C SER A 42 -4.09 -12.20 5.53
N THR A 43 -3.05 -11.98 4.72
CA THR A 43 -1.71 -12.56 4.92
C THR A 43 -1.06 -11.99 6.18
N ALA A 44 -1.11 -10.67 6.38
CA ALA A 44 -0.58 -10.02 7.57
C ALA A 44 -1.20 -10.59 8.86
N CYS A 45 -2.52 -10.73 8.89
CA CYS A 45 -3.23 -11.30 10.04
C CYS A 45 -2.91 -12.79 10.25
N LYS A 46 -2.92 -13.61 9.19
CA LYS A 46 -2.64 -15.06 9.29
C LYS A 46 -1.21 -15.35 9.77
N MET A 47 -0.26 -14.55 9.31
CA MET A 47 1.17 -14.71 9.64
C MET A 47 1.55 -13.99 10.94
N ASN A 48 0.64 -13.22 11.53
CA ASN A 48 0.92 -12.28 12.62
C ASN A 48 2.14 -11.39 12.32
N ASP A 49 2.24 -10.94 11.07
CA ASP A 49 3.36 -10.12 10.58
C ASP A 49 3.19 -8.68 11.08
N GLU A 50 3.83 -8.37 12.21
CA GLU A 50 3.75 -7.04 12.83
C GLU A 50 4.11 -5.90 11.87
N HIS A 51 5.05 -6.14 10.95
CA HIS A 51 5.50 -5.10 10.03
C HIS A 51 4.39 -4.75 9.04
N LYS A 52 3.78 -5.77 8.41
CA LYS A 52 2.64 -5.55 7.51
C LYS A 52 1.43 -4.97 8.23
N LEU A 53 1.17 -5.41 9.46
CA LEU A 53 0.10 -4.84 10.30
C LEU A 53 0.33 -3.35 10.58
N LYS A 54 1.56 -2.94 10.90
CA LYS A 54 1.93 -1.53 11.07
C LYS A 54 1.75 -0.73 9.77
N LEU A 55 2.10 -1.29 8.62
CA LEU A 55 1.87 -0.65 7.32
C LEU A 55 0.38 -0.42 7.04
N ILE A 56 -0.49 -1.39 7.38
CA ILE A 56 -1.95 -1.25 7.21
C ILE A 56 -2.50 -0.10 8.07
N ILE A 57 -2.09 -0.03 9.34
CA ILE A 57 -2.49 1.05 10.25
C ILE A 57 -1.99 2.41 9.75
N ALA A 58 -0.74 2.46 9.28
CA ALA A 58 -0.16 3.68 8.73
C ALA A 58 -0.89 4.15 7.47
N ALA A 59 -1.30 3.23 6.59
CA ALA A 59 -2.06 3.56 5.38
C ALA A 59 -3.43 4.16 5.72
N ASP A 60 -4.15 3.63 6.70
CA ASP A 60 -5.44 4.16 7.15
C ASP A 60 -5.29 5.60 7.69
N LEU A 61 -4.27 5.83 8.51
CA LEU A 61 -3.96 7.16 9.02
C LEU A 61 -3.63 8.16 7.90
N ILE A 62 -2.90 7.72 6.88
CA ILE A 62 -2.52 8.56 5.74
C ILE A 62 -3.73 8.87 4.85
N GLU A 63 -4.63 7.93 4.60
CA GLU A 63 -5.90 8.19 3.88
C GLU A 63 -6.70 9.30 4.60
N GLN A 64 -6.79 9.23 5.93
CA GLN A 64 -7.47 10.26 6.73
C GLN A 64 -6.78 11.63 6.65
N LEU A 65 -5.45 11.67 6.80
CA LEU A 65 -4.66 12.92 6.71
C LEU A 65 -4.78 13.56 5.33
N ARG A 66 -4.77 12.75 4.26
CA ARG A 66 -4.94 13.24 2.89
C ARG A 66 -6.34 13.78 2.65
N GLY A 67 -7.37 13.11 3.18
CA GLY A 67 -8.73 13.62 3.21
C GLY A 67 -8.82 15.01 3.84
N GLN A 68 -8.16 15.20 5.00
CA GLN A 68 -8.08 16.48 5.68
C GLN A 68 -7.34 17.54 4.85
N ILE A 69 -6.15 17.21 4.30
CA ILE A 69 -5.38 18.15 3.45
C ILE A 69 -6.26 18.61 2.27
N LYS A 70 -6.94 17.68 1.60
CA LYS A 70 -7.82 17.99 0.46
C LYS A 70 -9.00 18.86 0.89
N GLU A 71 -9.59 18.59 2.05
CA GLU A 71 -10.69 19.37 2.60
C GLU A 71 -10.27 20.83 2.88
N PHE A 72 -9.17 21.03 3.60
CA PHE A 72 -8.70 22.35 4.05
C PHE A 72 -7.97 23.17 2.98
N THR A 73 -7.20 22.51 2.11
CA THR A 73 -6.30 23.20 1.17
C THR A 73 -6.74 23.11 -0.28
N LYS A 74 -7.68 22.20 -0.61
CA LYS A 74 -8.06 21.82 -1.98
C LYS A 74 -6.93 21.22 -2.82
N PHE A 75 -5.76 20.97 -2.23
CA PHE A 75 -4.70 20.22 -2.88
C PHE A 75 -4.91 18.73 -2.73
N SER A 76 -4.67 18.03 -3.85
CA SER A 76 -4.49 16.59 -3.87
C SER A 76 -3.01 16.26 -3.68
N CYS A 77 -2.73 15.16 -3.01
CA CYS A 77 -1.36 14.71 -2.72
C CYS A 77 -1.29 13.18 -2.85
N SER A 78 -0.10 12.59 -2.79
CA SER A 78 0.10 11.14 -2.76
C SER A 78 1.13 10.81 -1.68
N ALA A 79 1.14 9.57 -1.20
CA ALA A 79 2.04 9.12 -0.16
C ALA A 79 2.44 7.65 -0.34
N GLY A 80 3.73 7.36 -0.17
CA GLY A 80 4.26 5.99 -0.11
C GLY A 80 4.71 5.67 1.32
N ILE A 81 4.41 4.47 1.79
CA ILE A 81 4.75 3.97 3.13
C ILE A 81 5.45 2.63 2.97
N GLY A 82 6.70 2.55 3.38
CA GLY A 82 7.51 1.32 3.32
C GLY A 82 8.40 1.16 4.54
N SER A 83 9.08 0.01 4.62
CA SER A 83 10.07 -0.33 5.64
C SER A 83 11.28 0.60 5.67
N SER A 84 11.62 1.19 4.53
CA SER A 84 12.78 2.06 4.35
C SER A 84 12.36 3.39 3.77
N LYS A 85 12.80 4.51 4.37
CA LYS A 85 13.05 5.72 3.57
C LYS A 85 14.14 5.33 2.57
N ALA A 86 13.91 5.55 1.27
CA ALA A 86 14.88 5.26 0.21
C ALA A 86 16.32 5.36 0.72
N ARG A 87 17.04 4.23 0.80
CA ARG A 87 18.46 4.26 1.13
C ARG A 87 19.13 5.08 0.03
N VAL A 88 19.77 6.18 0.39
CA VAL A 88 20.77 6.82 -0.47
C VAL A 88 21.74 5.72 -0.88
N LYS A 89 21.94 5.57 -2.18
CA LYS A 89 22.76 4.53 -2.81
C LYS A 89 24.19 4.58 -2.25
N ASN A 90 24.43 3.81 -1.20
CA ASN A 90 25.77 3.41 -0.79
C ASN A 90 25.86 1.92 -1.10
N ASP A 91 26.64 1.61 -2.13
CA ASP A 91 26.98 0.27 -2.55
C ASP A 91 27.55 -0.52 -1.35
N GLU A 92 26.89 -1.61 -0.96
CA GLU A 92 27.54 -2.81 -0.42
C GLU A 92 26.52 -3.96 -0.25
N MET A 93 26.69 -4.99 -1.09
CA MET A 93 26.27 -6.40 -0.94
C MET A 93 24.85 -6.73 -0.44
N GLY A 94 23.88 -6.67 -1.35
CA GLY A 94 23.36 -7.90 -1.99
C GLY A 94 22.65 -8.97 -1.14
N LYS A 95 21.56 -8.60 -0.45
CA LYS A 95 20.33 -9.42 -0.39
C LYS A 95 19.14 -8.49 -0.62
N GLU A 96 18.59 -8.53 -1.83
CA GLU A 96 17.42 -7.76 -2.22
C GLU A 96 16.18 -8.46 -1.65
N GLU A 97 15.85 -8.20 -0.39
CA GLU A 97 14.49 -8.45 0.08
C GLU A 97 13.58 -7.46 -0.64
N LYS A 98 12.63 -7.96 -1.42
CA LYS A 98 11.61 -7.11 -2.02
C LYS A 98 10.81 -6.49 -0.88
N GLU A 99 11.06 -5.20 -0.62
CA GLU A 99 10.34 -4.45 0.39
C GLU A 99 8.88 -4.28 -0.06
N ASN A 100 7.92 -4.58 0.82
CA ASN A 100 6.53 -4.29 0.55
C ASN A 100 6.29 -2.81 0.83
N GLU A 101 5.81 -2.07 -0.17
CA GLU A 101 5.40 -0.68 -0.04
C GLU A 101 3.89 -0.58 -0.20
N VAL A 102 3.27 0.32 0.57
CA VAL A 102 1.87 0.68 0.42
C VAL A 102 1.80 2.10 -0.11
N VAL A 103 1.15 2.27 -1.26
CA VAL A 103 1.04 3.55 -1.95
C VAL A 103 -0.39 4.03 -1.88
N VAL A 104 -0.58 5.25 -1.38
CA VAL A 104 -1.86 5.93 -1.28
C VAL A 104 -1.82 7.08 -2.29
N SER A 105 -2.67 7.08 -3.32
CA SER A 105 -2.70 8.11 -4.39
C SER A 105 -4.05 8.84 -4.48
N ASP A 106 -4.19 9.98 -5.15
CA ASP A 106 -5.49 10.70 -5.31
C ASP A 106 -6.24 10.25 -6.56
#